data_AF-A0AAX3WYK8-F1
#
_entry.id   AF-A0AAX3WYK8-F1
#
_cell.length_a   1.000
_cell.length_b   1.000
_cell.length_c   1.000
_cell.angle_alpha   90.00
_cell.angle_beta   90.00
_cell.angle_gamma   90.00
#
_symmetry.space_group_name_H-M   'P 1'
#
loop_
_entity.id
_entity.type
_entity.pdbx_description
1 polymer ?
#
loop_
_entity_poly.entity_id
_entity_poly.type
_entity_poly.pdbx_seq_one_letter_code
_entity_poly.pdbx_strand_id
1 'polypeptide(L)'
;MKAIPDELLEWKPSEDKFSIGDLLRHIASARLMFLGIFEHGSWTYTGHDTSNGASLEEISNYLESSQTKLTEGLLKIGNDVLSKKVLTLHGHEVSAWRILMSIPEHEIHHRGQISAYLQMNNIEPPQIFGLKIEQVKTL
;
A
#
# COMPACT_ATOMS: atom_id res chain seq x y z
N MET A 1 -4.45 2.75 -10.30
CA MET A 1 -4.07 3.94 -11.11
C MET A 1 -4.91 4.04 -12.37
N LYS A 2 -4.70 3.25 -13.43
CA LYS A 2 -5.39 3.46 -14.74
C LYS A 2 -6.93 3.46 -14.72
N ALA A 3 -7.55 2.76 -13.77
CA ALA A 3 -9.01 2.70 -13.63
C ALA A 3 -9.59 3.79 -12.72
N ILE A 4 -8.74 4.68 -12.16
CA ILE A 4 -9.15 5.73 -11.24
C ILE A 4 -9.25 7.03 -12.06
N PRO A 5 -10.44 7.64 -12.17
CA PRO A 5 -10.57 8.98 -12.71
C PRO A 5 -10.01 10.02 -11.74
N ASP A 6 -9.43 11.10 -12.28
CA ASP A 6 -8.82 12.18 -11.48
C ASP A 6 -9.83 12.80 -10.50
N GLU A 7 -11.09 12.96 -10.92
CA GLU A 7 -12.15 13.55 -10.11
C GLU A 7 -12.49 12.75 -8.85
N LEU A 8 -12.11 11.47 -8.77
CA LEU A 8 -12.35 10.64 -7.60
C LEU A 8 -11.21 10.63 -6.58
N LEU A 9 -10.11 11.34 -6.83
CA LEU A 9 -8.99 11.41 -5.90
C LEU A 9 -9.43 11.84 -4.49
N GLU A 10 -10.29 12.86 -4.41
CA GLU A 10 -10.78 13.39 -3.14
C GLU A 10 -12.09 12.71 -2.67
N TRP A 11 -12.61 11.75 -3.44
CA TRP A 11 -13.83 11.04 -3.06
C TRP A 11 -13.59 10.12 -1.87
N LYS A 12 -14.52 10.14 -0.90
CA LYS A 12 -14.53 9.28 0.29
C LYS A 12 -15.98 8.83 0.59
N PRO A 13 -16.18 7.62 1.16
CA PRO A 13 -17.51 7.10 1.46
C PRO A 13 -18.17 7.79 2.67
N SER A 14 -17.37 8.40 3.55
CA SER A 14 -17.84 9.24 4.66
C SER A 14 -16.72 10.17 5.13
N GLU A 15 -17.06 11.21 5.88
CA GLU A 15 -16.13 12.27 6.29
C GLU A 15 -14.89 11.77 7.06
N ASP A 16 -15.06 10.70 7.85
CA ASP A 16 -14.05 10.10 8.72
C ASP A 16 -13.19 9.02 8.02
N LYS A 17 -13.34 8.84 6.71
CA LYS A 17 -12.58 7.85 5.92
C LYS A 17 -11.60 8.55 5.01
N PHE A 18 -10.49 7.86 4.76
CA PHE A 18 -9.53 8.24 3.73
C PHE A 18 -10.19 8.29 2.36
N SER A 19 -9.83 9.30 1.57
CA SER A 19 -10.16 9.38 0.15
C SER A 19 -9.38 8.34 -0.67
N ILE A 20 -9.69 8.22 -1.97
CA ILE A 20 -8.88 7.38 -2.87
C ILE A 20 -7.42 7.86 -2.91
N GLY A 21 -7.21 9.18 -3.02
CA GLY A 21 -5.89 9.79 -3.01
C GLY A 21 -5.14 9.50 -1.71
N ASP A 22 -5.82 9.63 -0.57
CA ASP A 22 -5.25 9.33 0.74
C ASP A 22 -4.81 7.87 0.83
N LEU A 23 -5.63 6.92 0.36
CA LEU A 23 -5.29 5.50 0.38
C LEU A 23 -4.07 5.19 -0.50
N LEU A 24 -3.97 5.80 -1.68
CA LEU A 24 -2.82 5.61 -2.56
C LEU A 24 -1.52 6.16 -1.95
N ARG A 25 -1.57 7.37 -1.39
CA ARG A 25 -0.42 7.96 -0.67
C ARG A 25 -0.08 7.17 0.59
N HIS A 26 -1.08 6.71 1.32
CA HIS A 26 -0.91 5.88 2.51
C HIS A 26 -0.16 4.58 2.20
N ILE A 27 -0.50 3.90 1.10
CA ILE A 27 0.23 2.70 0.65
C ILE A 27 1.71 3.02 0.42
N ALA A 28 2.02 4.09 -0.32
CA ALA A 28 3.40 4.49 -0.59
C ALA A 28 4.18 4.81 0.70
N SER A 29 3.60 5.59 1.61
CA SER A 29 4.25 5.94 2.87
C SER A 29 4.38 4.74 3.82
N ALA A 30 3.42 3.81 3.81
CA ALA A 30 3.48 2.59 4.60
C ALA A 30 4.64 1.68 4.14
N ARG A 31 4.91 1.58 2.83
CA ARG A 31 6.09 0.85 2.32
C ARG A 31 7.39 1.35 2.93
N LEU A 32 7.58 2.66 2.97
CA LEU A 32 8.77 3.29 3.54
C LEU A 32 8.83 3.12 5.07
N MET A 33 7.68 3.21 5.74
CA MET A 33 7.56 2.93 7.17
C MET A 33 7.97 1.48 7.50
N PHE A 34 7.48 0.50 6.72
CA PHE A 34 7.87 -0.90 6.87
C PHE A 34 9.36 -1.11 6.58
N LEU A 35 9.92 -0.45 5.57
CA LEU A 35 11.37 -0.54 5.32
C LEU A 35 12.19 -0.04 6.52
N GLY A 36 11.76 1.08 7.13
CA GLY A 36 12.44 1.71 8.27
C GLY A 36 12.62 0.79 9.48
N ILE A 37 11.69 -0.14 9.74
CA ILE A 37 11.86 -1.08 10.85
C ILE A 37 13.05 -2.03 10.62
N PHE A 38 13.36 -2.37 9.37
CA PHE A 38 14.46 -3.24 9.03
C PHE A 38 15.79 -2.49 8.91
N GLU A 39 15.77 -1.26 8.37
CA GLU A 39 16.98 -0.46 8.17
C GLU A 39 17.43 0.29 9.42
N HIS A 40 16.48 0.70 10.27
CA HIS A 40 16.73 1.62 11.39
C HIS A 40 16.18 1.13 12.73
N GLY A 41 15.47 0.00 12.76
CA GLY A 41 14.87 -0.52 13.99
C GLY A 41 13.76 0.36 14.56
N SER A 42 13.18 1.26 13.77
CA SER A 42 12.13 2.19 14.21
C SER A 42 11.05 2.40 13.16
N TRP A 43 9.84 2.72 13.62
CA TRP A 43 8.69 2.99 12.79
C TRP A 43 8.55 4.50 12.57
N THR A 44 8.68 4.94 11.32
CA THR A 44 8.50 6.35 10.96
C THR A 44 7.48 6.46 9.84
N TYR A 45 6.32 7.04 10.15
CA TYR A 45 5.26 7.29 9.18
C TYR A 45 5.28 8.76 8.77
N THR A 46 5.44 9.01 7.47
CA THR A 46 5.59 10.37 6.92
C THR A 46 4.26 11.05 6.57
N GLY A 47 3.13 10.46 6.94
CA GLY A 47 1.80 10.99 6.57
C GLY A 47 1.38 10.58 5.16
N HIS A 48 0.18 10.98 4.75
CA HIS A 48 -0.41 10.69 3.43
C HIS A 48 -1.16 11.89 2.86
N ASP A 49 -0.85 13.10 3.32
CA ASP A 49 -1.44 14.32 2.79
C ASP A 49 -0.94 14.64 1.38
N THR A 50 -1.51 15.66 0.75
CA THR A 50 -1.24 16.05 -0.63
C THR A 50 0.20 16.48 -0.90
N SER A 51 1.04 16.74 0.12
CA SER A 51 2.47 16.98 -0.09
C SER A 51 3.20 15.76 -0.65
N ASN A 52 2.63 14.56 -0.48
CA ASN A 52 3.11 13.31 -1.09
C ASN A 52 2.51 13.06 -2.48
N GLY A 53 1.89 14.06 -3.10
CA GLY A 53 1.33 14.04 -4.45
C GLY A 53 -0.11 14.55 -4.49
N ALA A 54 -0.36 15.59 -5.28
CA ALA A 54 -1.67 16.21 -5.46
C ALA A 54 -2.41 15.66 -6.69
N SER A 55 -1.69 15.16 -7.71
CA SER A 55 -2.26 14.55 -8.92
C SER A 55 -2.06 13.03 -8.97
N LEU A 56 -2.82 12.33 -9.82
CA LEU A 56 -2.61 10.89 -10.05
C LEU A 56 -1.19 10.59 -10.56
N GLU A 57 -0.61 11.49 -11.36
CA GLU A 57 0.76 11.37 -11.86
C GLU A 57 1.78 11.45 -10.71
N GLU A 58 1.67 12.46 -9.86
CA GLU A 58 2.56 12.64 -8.71
C GLU A 58 2.45 11.48 -7.72
N ILE A 59 1.22 11.04 -7.43
CA ILE A 59 0.96 9.87 -6.58
C ILE A 59 1.55 8.60 -7.22
N SER A 60 1.44 8.45 -8.54
CA SER A 60 2.04 7.32 -9.26
C SER A 60 3.57 7.33 -9.12
N ASN A 61 4.20 8.49 -9.27
CA ASN A 61 5.64 8.66 -9.09
C ASN A 61 6.06 8.35 -7.64
N TYR A 62 5.23 8.72 -6.66
CA TYR A 62 5.48 8.40 -5.25
C TYR A 62 5.34 6.90 -4.95
N LEU A 63 4.32 6.24 -5.52
CA LEU A 63 4.15 4.79 -5.45
C LEU A 63 5.33 4.05 -6.08
N GLU A 64 5.82 4.50 -7.23
CA GLU A 64 6.97 3.89 -7.91
C GLU A 64 8.26 4.09 -7.11
N SER A 65 8.55 5.32 -6.69
CA SER A 65 9.77 5.61 -5.91
C SER A 65 9.78 4.89 -4.56
N SER A 66 8.64 4.78 -3.87
CA SER A 66 8.54 4.00 -2.63
C SER A 66 8.74 2.50 -2.87
N GLN A 67 8.24 1.95 -3.98
CA GLN A 67 8.46 0.56 -4.37
C GLN A 67 9.93 0.27 -4.67
N THR A 68 10.60 1.15 -5.42
CA THR A 68 12.04 1.02 -5.72
C THR A 68 12.85 1.02 -4.44
N LYS A 69 12.63 1.99 -3.54
CA LYS A 69 13.33 2.06 -2.25
C LYS A 69 13.10 0.82 -1.39
N LEU A 70 11.85 0.37 -1.27
CA LEU A 70 11.52 -0.85 -0.53
C LEU A 70 12.26 -2.06 -1.11
N THR A 71 12.27 -2.20 -2.42
CA THR A 71 12.89 -3.35 -3.11
C THR A 71 14.40 -3.35 -2.92
N GLU A 72 15.06 -2.22 -3.18
CA GLU A 72 16.51 -2.06 -3.01
C GLU A 72 16.94 -2.25 -1.56
N GLY A 73 16.20 -1.67 -0.61
CA GLY A 73 16.46 -1.81 0.81
C GLY A 73 16.36 -3.26 1.28
N LEU A 74 15.26 -3.95 0.94
CA LEU A 74 15.08 -5.37 1.30
C LEU A 74 16.16 -6.26 0.69
N LEU A 75 16.54 -6.03 -0.57
CA LEU A 75 17.64 -6.75 -1.23
C LEU A 75 18.98 -6.53 -0.51
N LYS A 76 19.26 -5.29 -0.08
CA LYS A 76 20.48 -4.93 0.64
C LYS A 76 20.52 -5.53 2.04
N ILE A 77 19.40 -5.58 2.74
CA ILE A 77 19.29 -6.17 4.08
C ILE A 77 19.59 -7.68 4.05
N GLY A 78 19.17 -8.37 2.99
CA GLY A 78 19.44 -9.79 2.78
C GLY A 78 18.64 -10.73 3.69
N ASN A 79 18.80 -12.04 3.48
CA ASN A 79 17.92 -13.05 4.07
C ASN A 79 18.14 -13.28 5.58
N ASP A 80 19.31 -12.96 6.10
CA ASP A 80 19.64 -13.19 7.53
C ASP A 80 18.68 -12.45 8.46
N VAL A 81 18.13 -11.31 8.02
CA VAL A 81 17.16 -10.52 8.78
C VAL A 81 15.91 -11.32 9.12
N LEU A 82 15.49 -12.27 8.27
CA LEU A 82 14.23 -13.00 8.43
C LEU A 82 14.18 -13.80 9.74
N SER A 83 15.35 -14.20 10.25
CA SER A 83 15.52 -14.90 11.53
C SER A 83 15.56 -13.97 12.75
N LYS A 84 15.84 -12.67 12.55
CA LYS A 84 16.00 -11.68 13.62
C LYS A 84 14.65 -11.22 14.17
N LYS A 85 14.70 -10.65 15.37
CA LYS A 85 13.55 -9.98 15.99
C LYS A 85 13.53 -8.50 15.64
N VAL A 86 12.34 -7.96 15.48
CA VAL A 86 12.07 -6.53 15.27
C VAL A 86 10.89 -6.12 16.15
N LEU A 87 10.86 -4.85 16.55
CA LEU A 87 9.74 -4.29 17.30
C LEU A 87 8.53 -4.11 16.40
N THR A 88 7.35 -4.45 16.89
CA THR A 88 6.09 -4.04 16.30
C THR A 88 5.76 -2.59 16.67
N LEU A 89 4.75 -2.01 16.01
CA LEU A 89 4.18 -0.71 16.41
C LEU A 89 3.69 -0.68 17.86
N HIS A 90 3.35 -1.84 18.43
CA HIS A 90 2.89 -1.97 19.82
C HIS A 90 4.05 -2.24 20.81
N GLY A 91 5.30 -2.17 20.35
CA GLY A 91 6.49 -2.28 21.19
C GLY A 91 6.91 -3.69 21.61
N HIS A 92 6.20 -4.74 21.18
CA HIS A 92 6.63 -6.13 21.40
C HIS A 92 7.42 -6.66 20.20
N GLU A 93 8.28 -7.64 20.44
CA GLU A 93 9.12 -8.24 19.40
C GLU A 93 8.42 -9.36 18.63
N VAL A 94 8.62 -9.38 17.32
CA VAL A 94 8.24 -10.49 16.43
C VAL A 94 9.39 -10.81 15.49
N SER A 95 9.37 -11.99 14.87
CA SER A 95 10.36 -12.30 13.83
C SER A 95 10.15 -11.40 12.62
N ALA A 96 11.24 -10.90 12.01
CA ALA A 96 11.21 -9.94 10.91
C ALA A 96 10.39 -10.43 9.71
N TRP A 97 10.42 -11.74 9.43
CA TRP A 97 9.60 -12.33 8.35
C TRP A 97 8.09 -12.04 8.53
N ARG A 98 7.59 -11.95 9.78
CA ARG A 98 6.17 -11.66 10.03
C ARG A 98 5.81 -10.23 9.63
N ILE A 99 6.73 -9.28 9.89
CA ILE A 99 6.58 -7.90 9.42
C ILE A 99 6.69 -7.84 7.91
N LEU A 100 7.60 -8.60 7.29
CA LEU A 100 7.70 -8.68 5.83
C LEU A 100 6.39 -9.15 5.19
N MET A 101 5.74 -10.18 5.77
CA MET A 101 4.41 -10.63 5.31
C MET A 101 3.31 -9.59 5.54
N SER A 102 3.47 -8.68 6.50
CA SER A 102 2.50 -7.61 6.73
C SER A 102 2.46 -6.59 5.59
N ILE A 103 3.53 -6.46 4.80
CA ILE A 103 3.59 -5.54 3.65
C ILE A 103 2.55 -5.92 2.59
N PRO A 104 2.56 -7.13 1.98
CA PRO A 104 1.53 -7.50 1.01
C PRO A 104 0.13 -7.60 1.65
N GLU A 105 0.01 -8.03 2.92
CA GLU A 105 -1.28 -8.06 3.63
C GLU A 105 -1.92 -6.66 3.70
N HIS A 106 -1.13 -5.64 4.06
CA HIS A 106 -1.53 -4.24 4.13
C HIS A 106 -1.90 -3.68 2.76
N GLU A 107 -1.10 -3.95 1.73
CA GLU A 107 -1.39 -3.51 0.37
C GLU A 107 -2.66 -4.15 -0.19
N ILE A 108 -2.86 -5.46 0.03
CA ILE A 108 -4.08 -6.18 -0.39
C ILE A 108 -5.30 -5.58 0.31
N HIS A 109 -5.21 -5.31 1.61
CA HIS A 109 -6.27 -4.69 2.39
C HIS A 109 -6.73 -3.35 1.78
N HIS A 110 -5.81 -2.41 1.58
CA HIS A 110 -6.17 -1.09 1.04
C HIS A 110 -6.50 -1.11 -0.45
N ARG A 111 -5.92 -2.01 -1.25
CA ARG A 111 -6.37 -2.24 -2.63
C ARG A 111 -7.82 -2.76 -2.67
N GLY A 112 -8.21 -3.62 -1.74
CA GLY A 112 -9.60 -4.04 -1.57
C GLY A 112 -10.53 -2.86 -1.24
N GLN A 113 -10.08 -1.95 -0.38
CA GLN A 113 -10.80 -0.72 -0.05
C GLN A 113 -10.97 0.19 -1.27
N ILE A 114 -9.91 0.43 -2.05
CA ILE A 114 -9.98 1.20 -3.30
C ILE A 114 -10.92 0.53 -4.31
N SER A 115 -10.86 -0.81 -4.45
CA SER A 115 -11.79 -1.54 -5.32
C SER A 115 -13.26 -1.39 -4.89
N ALA A 116 -13.54 -1.32 -3.59
CA ALA A 116 -14.89 -1.04 -3.10
C ALA A 116 -15.32 0.39 -3.45
N TYR A 117 -14.43 1.36 -3.32
CA TYR A 117 -14.71 2.77 -3.63
C TYR A 117 -15.00 2.98 -5.13
N LEU A 118 -14.24 2.31 -6.00
CA LEU A 118 -14.49 2.33 -7.44
C LEU A 118 -15.89 1.78 -7.77
N GLN A 119 -16.28 0.65 -7.18
CA GLN A 119 -17.61 0.06 -7.39
C GLN A 119 -18.74 0.97 -6.89
N MET A 120 -18.55 1.66 -5.75
CA MET A 120 -19.52 2.66 -5.25
C MET A 120 -19.72 3.83 -6.21
N ASN A 121 -18.71 4.11 -7.06
CA ASN A 121 -18.78 5.12 -8.11
C ASN A 121 -19.11 4.52 -9.49
N ASN A 122 -19.64 3.29 -9.53
CA ASN A 122 -20.00 2.57 -10.76
C ASN A 122 -18.82 2.34 -11.72
N ILE A 123 -17.60 2.23 -11.19
CA ILE A 123 -16.39 1.92 -11.93
C ILE A 123 -15.98 0.48 -11.63
N GLU A 124 -15.81 -0.31 -12.68
CA GLU A 124 -15.32 -1.68 -12.55
C GLU A 124 -13.83 -1.66 -12.16
N PRO A 125 -13.45 -2.20 -10.98
CA PRO A 125 -12.07 -2.25 -10.57
C PRO A 125 -11.30 -3.33 -11.34
N PRO A 126 -9.96 -3.21 -11.47
CA PRO A 126 -9.15 -4.28 -12.02
C PRO A 126 -9.30 -5.57 -11.20
N GLN A 127 -9.54 -6.69 -11.89
CA GLN A 127 -9.63 -8.00 -11.25
C GLN A 127 -8.25 -8.46 -10.79
N ILE A 128 -8.17 -9.02 -9.57
CA ILE A 128 -6.90 -9.42 -8.94
C ILE A 128 -6.09 -10.43 -9.76
N PHE A 129 -6.78 -11.32 -10.48
CA PHE A 129 -6.19 -12.32 -11.38
C PHE A 129 -6.57 -12.11 -12.85
N GLY A 130 -7.04 -10.91 -13.22
CA GLY A 130 -7.49 -10.58 -14.58
C GLY A 130 -8.82 -11.19 -15.00
N LEU A 131 -9.45 -12.03 -14.17
CA LEU A 131 -10.74 -12.68 -14.42
C LEU A 131 -11.68 -12.53 -13.23
N LYS A 132 -12.97 -12.39 -13.51
CA LYS A 132 -14.06 -12.64 -12.56
C LYS A 132 -14.29 -14.14 -12.42
N ILE A 133 -14.79 -14.57 -11.26
CA ILE A 133 -15.05 -16.00 -11.00
C ILE A 133 -16.08 -16.58 -11.97
N GLU A 134 -17.04 -15.78 -12.43
CA GLU A 134 -18.02 -16.17 -13.44
C GLU A 134 -17.37 -16.49 -14.79
N GLN A 135 -16.30 -15.77 -15.16
CA GLN A 135 -15.56 -15.99 -16.40
C GLN A 135 -14.72 -17.26 -16.33
N VAL A 136 -14.19 -17.60 -15.14
CA VAL A 136 -13.44 -18.84 -14.93
C VAL A 136 -14.32 -20.08 -15.18
N LYS A 137 -15.61 -20.03 -14.81
CA LYS A 137 -16.55 -21.14 -15.02
C LYS A 137 -16.86 -21.41 -16.50
N THR A 138 -16.55 -20.46 -17.38
CA THR A 138 -16.84 -20.52 -18.83
C THR A 138 -15.60 -20.75 -19.69
N LEU A 139 -14.41 -20.88 -19.09
CA LEU A 139 -13.18 -21.32 -19.76
C LEU A 139 -13.17 -22.85 -19.88
#